data_AF-A0A6W0A4Y2-F1
#
_entry.id   AF-A0A6W0A4Y2-F1
#
_cell.length_a   1.000
_cell.length_b   1.000
_cell.length_c   1.000
_cell.angle_alpha   90.00
_cell.angle_beta   90.00
_cell.angle_gamma   90.00
#
_symmetry.space_group_name_H-M   'P 1'
#
loop_
_entity.id
_entity.type
_entity.pdbx_description
1 polymer ?
#
loop_
_entity_poly.entity_id
_entity_poly.type
_entity_poly.pdbx_seq_one_letter_code
_entity_poly.pdbx_strand_id
1 'polypeptide(L)' 'MNLEALPKYYSPKSPKLSDDAPATGSGGLTITDVMAAQGMVQSKAPLGFALFLAKVGVQDPQFAIEGLLNYAMALDNPTL' A
#
# COMPACT_ATOMS: atom_id res chain seq x y z
N MET A 1 9.37 6.55 1.59
CA MET A 1 8.42 5.89 2.53
C MET A 1 8.73 4.40 2.53
N ASN A 2 8.79 3.76 3.71
CA ASN A 2 8.96 2.30 3.78
C ASN A 2 7.61 1.60 3.59
N LEU A 3 7.60 0.51 2.82
CA LEU A 3 6.38 -0.25 2.52
C LEU A 3 5.73 -0.82 3.79
N GLU A 4 6.53 -1.26 4.76
CA GLU A 4 6.08 -1.77 6.07
C GLU A 4 5.41 -0.71 6.94
N ALA A 5 5.66 0.57 6.68
CA ALA A 5 5.04 1.67 7.41
C ALA A 5 3.64 2.02 6.86
N LEU A 6 3.20 1.37 5.79
CA LEU A 6 1.96 1.66 5.08
C LEU A 6 0.69 1.23 5.85
N PRO A 7 0.64 0.06 6.54
CA PRO A 7 -0.53 -0.36 7.32
C PRO A 7 -1.00 0.67 8.35
N LYS A 8 -0.07 1.41 8.98
CA LYS A 8 -0.40 2.43 9.99
C LYS A 8 -1.28 3.58 9.47
N TYR A 9 -1.35 3.76 8.14
CA TYR A 9 -2.18 4.79 7.51
C TYR A 9 -3.61 4.32 7.22
N TYR A 10 -3.90 3.02 7.34
CA TYR A 10 -5.26 2.46 7.23
C TYR A 10 -5.93 2.22 8.57
N SER A 11 -5.18 2.28 9.67
CA SER A 11 -5.75 2.22 11.01
C SER A 11 -6.22 3.61 11.48
N PRO A 12 -7.36 3.71 12.17
CA PRO A 12 -7.77 4.95 12.82
C PRO A 12 -6.66 5.42 13.77
N LYS A 13 -6.23 6.68 13.64
CA LYS A 13 -5.30 7.26 14.60
C LYS A 13 -6.04 7.50 15.91
N SER A 14 -5.49 7.04 17.02
CA SER A 14 -6.02 7.36 18.35
C SER A 14 -6.07 8.88 18.54
N PRO A 15 -7.09 9.40 19.25
CA PRO A 15 -7.13 10.81 19.61
C PRO A 15 -5.84 11.20 20.34
N LYS A 16 -5.15 12.25 19.84
CA LYS A 16 -4.06 12.85 20.58
C LYS A 16 -4.64 13.73 21.68
N LEU A 17 -4.66 13.21 22.90
CA LEU A 17 -4.98 13.96 24.12
C LEU A 17 -3.66 14.50 24.71
N SER A 18 -3.04 15.46 24.03
CA SER A 18 -1.84 16.16 24.50
C SER A 18 -2.12 17.66 24.53
N ASP A 19 -1.54 18.36 25.50
CA ASP A 19 -1.54 19.85 25.57
C ASP A 19 -0.47 20.46 24.65
N ASP A 20 0.22 19.62 23.85
CA ASP A 20 1.13 20.08 22.81
C ASP A 20 0.37 20.95 21.80
N ALA A 21 0.75 22.23 21.73
CA ALA A 21 0.31 23.11 20.64
C ALA A 21 0.56 22.42 19.28
N PRO A 22 -0.36 22.51 18.29
CA PRO A 22 -0.17 21.89 16.98
C PRO A 22 1.17 22.32 16.40
N ALA A 23 2.17 21.45 16.47
CA ALA A 23 3.49 21.74 15.96
C ALA A 23 3.35 21.91 14.44
N THR A 24 3.70 23.08 13.93
CA THR A 24 3.85 23.36 12.49
C THR A 24 5.05 22.62 11.86
N GLY A 25 5.62 21.64 12.58
CA GLY A 25 6.71 20.77 12.16
C GLY A 25 6.32 19.97 10.92
N SER A 26 6.67 20.51 9.77
CA SER A 26 6.34 20.10 8.40
C SER A 26 7.11 18.87 7.89
N GLY A 27 7.69 18.05 8.75
CA GLY A 27 8.60 16.96 8.35
C GLY A 27 7.96 15.58 8.16
N GLY A 28 6.69 15.41 8.51
CA GLY A 28 6.00 14.11 8.43
C GLY A 28 5.36 13.90 7.06
N LEU A 29 5.48 12.68 6.50
CA LEU A 29 4.70 12.27 5.32
C LEU A 29 3.20 12.50 5.58
N THR A 30 2.59 13.34 4.75
CA THR A 30 1.14 13.58 4.79
C THR A 30 0.39 12.40 4.17
N ILE A 31 -0.92 12.33 4.39
CA ILE A 31 -1.76 11.29 3.74
C ILE A 31 -1.66 11.43 2.21
N THR A 32 -1.58 12.66 1.70
CA THR A 32 -1.40 12.93 0.27
C THR A 32 -0.10 12.33 -0.26
N ASP A 33 1.02 12.52 0.45
CA ASP A 33 2.33 11.96 0.04
C ASP A 33 2.29 10.43 0.04
N VAL A 34 1.59 9.83 1.01
CA VAL A 34 1.39 8.38 1.09
C VAL A 34 0.57 7.88 -0.09
N MET A 35 -0.54 8.53 -0.42
CA MET A 35 -1.38 8.14 -1.55
C MET A 35 -0.65 8.30 -2.89
N ALA A 36 0.14 9.37 -3.06
CA ALA A 36 0.97 9.58 -4.24
C ALA A 36 2.04 8.48 -4.40
N ALA A 37 2.71 8.12 -3.30
CA ALA A 37 3.70 7.03 -3.30
C ALA A 37 3.05 5.68 -3.63
N GLN A 38 1.84 5.41 -3.13
CA GLN A 38 1.10 4.19 -3.46
C GLN A 38 0.78 4.09 -4.95
N GLY A 39 0.28 5.19 -5.56
CA GLY A 39 0.02 5.23 -7.00
C GLY A 39 1.28 4.96 -7.83
N MET A 40 2.44 5.50 -7.42
CA MET A 40 3.71 5.23 -8.08
C MET A 40 4.13 3.75 -7.98
N VAL A 41 3.96 3.12 -6.80
CA VAL A 41 4.28 1.71 -6.60
C VAL A 41 3.34 0.82 -7.42
N GLN A 42 2.04 1.13 -7.43
CA GLN A 42 1.06 0.39 -8.21
C GLN A 42 1.37 0.45 -9.72
N SER A 43 1.84 1.59 -10.23
CA SER A 43 2.27 1.72 -11.62
C SER A 43 3.51 0.90 -11.98
N LYS A 44 4.40 0.62 -11.01
CA LYS A 44 5.67 -0.10 -11.26
C LYS A 44 5.58 -1.60 -10.97
N ALA A 45 4.84 -1.97 -9.93
CA ALA A 45 4.77 -3.33 -9.42
C ALA A 45 3.35 -3.67 -8.92
N PRO A 46 2.35 -3.69 -9.82
CA PRO A 46 0.94 -3.85 -9.44
C PRO A 46 0.68 -5.15 -8.68
N LEU A 47 1.23 -6.26 -9.16
CA LEU A 47 1.06 -7.59 -8.55
C LEU A 47 1.72 -7.69 -7.17
N GLY A 48 2.98 -7.26 -7.04
CA GLY A 48 3.68 -7.30 -5.76
C GLY A 48 3.04 -6.39 -4.71
N PHE A 49 2.53 -5.23 -5.14
CA PHE A 49 1.82 -4.31 -4.28
C PHE A 49 0.47 -4.87 -3.81
N ALA A 50 -0.31 -5.47 -4.72
CA ALA A 50 -1.56 -6.15 -4.38
C ALA A 50 -1.35 -7.29 -3.39
N LEU A 51 -0.34 -8.14 -3.60
CA LEU A 51 0.03 -9.22 -2.67
C LEU A 51 0.39 -8.68 -1.28
N PHE A 52 1.15 -7.58 -1.22
CA PHE A 52 1.48 -6.96 0.06
C PHE A 52 0.23 -6.44 0.78
N LEU A 53 -0.64 -5.70 0.09
CA LEU A 53 -1.86 -5.14 0.68
C LEU A 53 -2.83 -6.23 1.16
N ALA A 54 -2.96 -7.32 0.39
CA ALA A 54 -3.72 -8.50 0.80
C ALA A 54 -3.13 -9.14 2.06
N LYS A 55 -1.80 -9.32 2.13
CA LYS A 55 -1.11 -9.91 3.29
C LYS A 55 -1.31 -9.10 4.57
N VAL A 56 -1.33 -7.77 4.47
CA VAL A 56 -1.54 -6.89 5.65
C VAL A 56 -3.02 -6.67 5.98
N GLY A 57 -3.95 -7.28 5.22
CA GLY A 57 -5.39 -7.21 5.47
C GLY A 57 -6.04 -5.88 5.08
N VAL A 58 -5.38 -5.09 4.23
CA VAL A 58 -5.91 -3.80 3.74
C VAL A 58 -6.83 -3.98 2.53
N GLN A 59 -6.49 -4.93 1.65
CA GLN A 59 -7.26 -5.23 0.45
C GLN A 59 -7.74 -6.69 0.46
N ASP A 60 -8.81 -6.95 -0.28
CA ASP A 60 -9.30 -8.30 -0.52
C ASP A 60 -8.24 -9.13 -1.28
N PRO A 61 -7.94 -10.37 -0.85
CA PRO A 61 -6.93 -11.20 -1.49
C PRO A 61 -7.28 -11.63 -2.92
N GLN A 62 -8.55 -11.58 -3.32
CA GLN A 62 -9.01 -12.06 -4.62
C GLN A 62 -8.27 -11.41 -5.79
N PHE A 63 -8.06 -10.09 -5.74
CA PHE A 63 -7.34 -9.36 -6.78
C PHE A 63 -5.87 -9.82 -6.90
N ALA A 64 -5.23 -10.10 -5.78
CA ALA A 64 -3.85 -10.59 -5.76
C ALA A 64 -3.75 -12.03 -6.27
N ILE A 65 -4.75 -12.87 -5.95
CA ILE A 65 -4.84 -14.26 -6.42
C ILE A 65 -5.04 -14.30 -7.94
N GLU A 66 -5.96 -13.50 -8.48
CA GLU A 66 -6.19 -13.41 -9.93
C GLU A 66 -4.95 -12.93 -10.67
N GLY A 67 -4.26 -11.91 -10.14
CA GLY A 67 -2.98 -11.46 -10.69
C GLY A 67 -1.94 -12.58 -10.73
N LEU A 68 -1.82 -13.36 -9.65
CA LEU A 68 -0.88 -14.49 -9.58
C LEU A 68 -1.24 -15.59 -10.57
N LEU A 69 -2.53 -15.93 -10.71
CA LEU A 69 -3.01 -16.91 -11.66
C LEU A 69 -2.68 -16.50 -13.10
N ASN A 70 -2.99 -15.26 -13.47
CA ASN A 70 -2.68 -14.72 -14.80
C ASN A 70 -1.18 -14.75 -15.11
N TYR A 71 -0.35 -14.41 -14.11
CA TYR A 71 1.10 -14.48 -14.25
C TYR A 71 1.59 -15.91 -14.46
N ALA A 72 1.05 -16.88 -13.71
CA ALA A 72 1.39 -18.30 -13.87
C ALA A 72 0.97 -18.84 -15.25
N MET A 73 -0.23 -18.47 -15.74
CA MET A 73 -0.70 -18.86 -17.06
C MET A 73 0.15 -18.27 -18.19
N ALA A 74 0.61 -17.02 -18.04
CA ALA A 74 1.52 -16.39 -19.01
C ALA A 74 2.90 -17.09 -19.07
N LEU A 75 3.38 -17.61 -17.93
CA LEU A 75 4.62 -18.39 -17.88
C LEU A 75 4.49 -19.77 -18.56
N ASP A 76 3.31 -20.39 -18.47
CA ASP A 76 3.03 -21.72 -19.05
C ASP A 76 2.79 -21.65 -20.58
N ASN A 77 2.48 -20.47 -21.12
CA ASN A 77 2.31 -20.28 -22.56
C ASN A 77 3.11 -19.08 -23.10
N PRO A 78 4.37 -19.27 -23.55
CA PRO A 78 5.31 -18.19 -23.90
C PRO A 78 5.01 -17.47 -25.23
N THR A 79 3.81 -17.62 -25.79
CA THR A 79 3.41 -17.03 -27.09
C THR A 79 2.45 -15.85 -26.97
N LEU A 80 2.16 -15.40 -25.74
CA LEU A 80 1.46 -14.13 -25.44
C LEU A 80 2.44 -13.07 -24.95
#